data_AF-A0A8H4AHX8-F1
#
_entry.id   AF-A0A8H4AHX8-F1
#
_cell.length_a   1.000
_cell.length_b   1.000
_cell.length_c   1.000
_cell.angle_alpha   90.00
_cell.angle_beta   90.00
_cell.angle_gamma   90.00
#
_symmetry.space_group_name_H-M   'P 1'
#
loop_
_entity.id
_entity.type
_entity.pdbx_description
1 polymer ?
#
loop_
_entity_poly.entity_id
_entity_poly.type
_entity_poly.pdbx_seq_one_letter_code
_entity_poly.pdbx_strand_id
1 'polypeptide(L)'
;MAESTIFKYEFTPIDNNTLKYHFLNAKDNELSYAEFIKLLHLGDENFLDIFKKALNEATNELSAYFWECPPVSKETTNKPFEFVVTKSDTLSYIKQDYSSFKKKITKCLNKDVCSFANLGKDATLIVPMPCHNLDYKNLSNFTMNAPKEQQINFWQEVANKLTESLEISTPKWLSTNGLGVHYLHIRIDNNPKYYSWNEYYEEKILPLYKKDCSISSMQSFNYDQQTPTKMGSKATPKVQQNIEPKIKPKSETKIEQNVKPKIEPNVELNVEAKFVSNAESKMESKVN
;
A
#
# COMPACT_ATOMS: atom_id res chain seq x y z
N MET A 1 15.37 16.64 -28.16
CA MET A 1 14.95 15.30 -27.71
C MET A 1 14.81 15.39 -26.20
N ALA A 2 13.60 15.21 -25.66
CA ALA A 2 13.43 15.19 -24.21
C ALA A 2 14.12 13.92 -23.68
N GLU A 3 14.98 14.06 -22.67
CA GLU A 3 15.55 12.91 -21.98
C GLU A 3 14.39 12.04 -21.47
N SER A 4 14.38 10.76 -21.87
CA SER A 4 13.42 9.81 -21.33
C SER A 4 13.60 9.79 -19.82
N THR A 5 12.53 10.09 -19.07
CA THR A 5 12.56 10.05 -17.61
C THR A 5 12.62 8.60 -17.19
N ILE A 6 13.80 8.12 -16.77
CA ILE A 6 13.99 6.73 -16.37
C ILE A 6 13.71 6.60 -14.88
N PHE A 7 12.59 5.96 -14.53
CA PHE A 7 12.32 5.52 -13.17
C PHE A 7 12.96 4.15 -12.92
N LYS A 8 13.33 3.89 -11.67
CA LYS A 8 13.84 2.59 -11.23
C LYS A 8 13.15 2.18 -9.94
N TYR A 9 13.18 0.90 -9.64
CA TYR A 9 12.91 0.39 -8.30
C TYR A 9 14.03 -0.53 -7.88
N GLU A 10 14.16 -0.65 -6.57
CA GLU A 10 14.98 -1.64 -5.91
C GLU A 10 14.08 -2.39 -4.94
N PHE A 11 14.49 -3.60 -4.56
CA PHE A 11 13.78 -4.37 -3.56
C PHE A 11 14.73 -5.09 -2.62
N THR A 12 14.26 -5.30 -1.40
CA THR A 12 14.95 -6.05 -0.36
C THR A 12 14.06 -7.22 0.06
N PRO A 13 14.53 -8.48 -0.08
CA PRO A 13 13.87 -9.61 0.56
C PRO A 13 13.98 -9.47 2.08
N ILE A 14 12.83 -9.37 2.75
CA ILE A 14 12.76 -9.32 4.21
C ILE A 14 12.84 -10.75 4.77
N ASP A 15 12.11 -11.66 4.13
CA ASP A 15 12.14 -13.09 4.36
C ASP A 15 11.69 -13.84 3.09
N ASN A 16 11.48 -15.15 3.17
CA ASN A 16 11.08 -15.97 2.02
C ASN A 16 9.68 -15.66 1.46
N ASN A 17 8.87 -14.89 2.19
CA ASN A 17 7.49 -14.59 1.84
C ASN A 17 7.24 -13.08 1.64
N THR A 18 8.21 -12.23 1.97
CA THR A 18 7.99 -10.79 2.04
C THR A 18 9.09 -10.04 1.31
N LEU A 19 8.70 -9.22 0.34
CA LEU A 19 9.59 -8.35 -0.41
C LEU A 19 9.19 -6.89 -0.17
N LYS A 20 10.18 -6.03 0.06
CA LYS A 20 9.99 -4.59 0.25
C LYS A 20 10.57 -3.84 -0.93
N TYR A 21 9.81 -2.91 -1.50
CA TYR A 21 10.17 -2.15 -2.70
C TYR A 21 10.22 -0.66 -2.41
N HIS A 22 11.20 0.02 -2.98
CA HIS A 22 11.30 1.48 -3.05
C HIS A 22 11.62 1.94 -4.47
N PHE A 23 11.27 3.18 -4.79
CA PHE A 23 11.37 3.72 -6.14
C PHE A 23 12.33 4.91 -6.17
N LEU A 24 13.07 5.02 -7.27
CA LEU A 24 13.97 6.13 -7.54
C LEU A 24 13.46 6.91 -8.76
N ASN A 25 13.51 8.24 -8.66
CA ASN A 25 13.23 9.13 -9.79
C ASN A 25 14.43 9.22 -10.73
N ALA A 26 14.29 9.94 -11.85
CA ALA A 26 15.34 10.06 -12.87
C ALA A 26 16.64 10.73 -12.39
N LYS A 27 16.66 11.29 -11.17
CA LYS A 27 17.85 11.85 -10.52
C LYS A 27 18.45 10.90 -9.48
N ASP A 28 18.04 9.64 -9.48
CA ASP A 28 18.41 8.60 -8.52
C ASP A 28 18.11 8.99 -7.04
N ASN A 29 17.13 9.88 -6.82
CA ASN A 29 16.61 10.17 -5.48
C ASN A 29 15.40 9.31 -5.19
N GLU A 30 15.16 9.00 -3.91
CA GLU A 30 13.93 8.35 -3.45
C GLU A 30 12.70 9.12 -3.93
N LEU A 31 11.82 8.41 -4.62
CA LEU A 31 10.55 8.93 -5.11
C LEU A 31 9.61 9.08 -3.92
N SER A 32 9.11 10.28 -3.67
CA SER A 32 8.21 10.59 -2.56
C SER A 32 6.79 10.09 -2.79
N TYR A 33 6.00 9.95 -1.74
CA TYR A 33 4.57 9.62 -1.83
C TYR A 33 3.80 10.66 -2.66
N ALA A 34 4.17 11.94 -2.56
CA ALA A 34 3.60 13.02 -3.36
C ALA A 34 3.89 12.85 -4.85
N GLU A 35 5.13 12.48 -5.21
CA GLU A 35 5.50 12.17 -6.60
C GLU A 35 4.77 10.93 -7.10
N PHE A 36 4.66 9.87 -6.28
CA PHE A 36 3.88 8.67 -6.61
C PHE A 36 2.44 9.03 -6.96
N ILE A 37 1.74 9.75 -6.07
CA ILE A 37 0.34 10.17 -6.30
C ILE A 37 0.24 11.01 -7.57
N LYS A 38 1.15 11.95 -7.78
CA LYS A 38 1.17 12.80 -8.98
C LYS A 38 1.35 11.99 -10.26
N LEU A 39 2.30 11.05 -10.29
CA LEU A 39 2.60 10.23 -11.47
C LEU A 39 1.43 9.30 -11.81
N LEU A 40 0.79 8.71 -10.79
CA LEU A 40 -0.44 7.95 -10.98
C LEU A 40 -1.57 8.82 -11.53
N HIS A 41 -1.78 10.02 -10.97
CA HIS A 41 -2.82 10.95 -11.43
C HIS A 41 -2.63 11.38 -12.90
N LEU A 42 -1.38 11.65 -13.28
CA LEU A 42 -1.02 12.00 -14.65
C LEU A 42 -1.13 10.82 -15.63
N GLY A 43 -1.23 9.58 -15.13
CA GLY A 43 -1.14 8.39 -15.97
C GLY A 43 0.23 8.28 -16.65
N ASP A 44 1.31 8.65 -15.95
CA ASP A 44 2.66 8.67 -16.51
C ASP A 44 3.08 7.25 -16.94
N GLU A 45 3.10 7.00 -18.25
CA GLU A 45 3.32 5.65 -18.77
C GLU A 45 4.71 5.10 -18.43
N ASN A 46 5.75 5.95 -18.36
CA ASN A 46 7.09 5.49 -18.02
C ASN A 46 7.15 4.98 -16.58
N PHE A 47 6.55 5.74 -15.65
CA PHE A 47 6.45 5.30 -14.26
C PHE A 47 5.55 4.07 -14.13
N LEU A 48 4.38 4.06 -14.77
CA LEU A 48 3.43 2.95 -14.67
C LEU A 48 3.99 1.65 -15.24
N ASP A 49 4.79 1.70 -16.30
CA ASP A 49 5.46 0.52 -16.85
C ASP A 49 6.51 -0.04 -15.86
N ILE A 50 7.26 0.83 -15.17
CA ILE A 50 8.22 0.45 -14.12
C ILE A 50 7.51 -0.10 -12.88
N PHE A 51 6.41 0.53 -12.46
CA PHE A 51 5.60 0.08 -11.32
C PHE A 51 4.94 -1.27 -11.60
N LYS A 52 4.38 -1.45 -12.80
CA LYS A 52 3.85 -2.73 -13.29
C LYS A 52 4.94 -3.81 -13.30
N LYS A 53 6.15 -3.47 -13.73
CA LYS A 53 7.27 -4.42 -13.74
C LYS A 53 7.60 -4.92 -12.34
N ALA A 54 7.68 -4.04 -11.34
CA ALA A 54 7.90 -4.42 -9.94
C ALA A 54 6.83 -5.39 -9.41
N LEU A 55 5.55 -5.11 -9.68
CA LEU A 55 4.43 -5.97 -9.29
C LEU A 55 4.45 -7.33 -10.01
N ASN A 56 4.82 -7.36 -11.29
CA ASN A 56 4.93 -8.61 -12.04
C ASN A 56 6.13 -9.46 -11.59
N GLU A 57 7.27 -8.86 -11.23
CA GLU A 57 8.39 -9.58 -10.63
C GLU A 57 8.00 -10.18 -9.28
N ALA A 58 7.31 -9.42 -8.41
CA ALA A 58 6.73 -9.96 -7.19
C ALA A 58 5.76 -11.13 -7.45
N THR A 59 5.01 -11.06 -8.55
CA THR A 59 4.09 -12.13 -8.96
C THR A 59 4.84 -13.40 -9.35
N ASN A 60 5.96 -13.27 -10.06
CA ASN A 60 6.78 -14.42 -10.45
C ASN A 60 7.39 -15.12 -9.23
N GLU A 61 7.80 -14.35 -8.21
CA GLU A 61 8.40 -14.90 -6.98
C GLU A 61 7.34 -15.48 -6.02
N LEU A 62 6.22 -14.77 -5.82
CA LEU A 62 5.28 -15.07 -4.74
C LEU A 62 3.95 -15.66 -5.22
N SER A 63 3.69 -15.70 -6.53
CA SER A 63 2.42 -16.09 -7.20
C SER A 63 1.21 -15.19 -6.88
N ALA A 64 0.92 -14.93 -5.61
CA ALA A 64 -0.07 -13.97 -5.16
C ALA A 64 0.33 -13.41 -3.79
N TYR A 65 -0.04 -12.17 -3.53
CA TYR A 65 0.41 -11.43 -2.37
C TYR A 65 -0.61 -10.39 -1.90
N PHE A 66 -0.53 -10.03 -0.63
CA PHE A 66 -1.04 -8.75 -0.14
C PHE A 66 -0.08 -7.65 -0.57
N TRP A 67 -0.60 -6.45 -0.82
CA TRP A 67 0.19 -5.27 -1.17
C TRP A 67 -0.15 -4.17 -0.20
N GLU A 68 0.84 -3.64 0.51
CA GLU A 68 0.64 -2.71 1.63
C GLU A 68 1.64 -1.56 1.51
N CYS A 69 1.15 -0.33 1.65
CA CYS A 69 1.97 0.87 1.67
C CYS A 69 2.09 1.44 3.10
N PRO A 70 3.14 2.21 3.41
CA PRO A 70 3.19 2.97 4.65
C PRO A 70 1.97 3.90 4.80
N PRO A 71 1.54 4.19 6.04
CA PRO A 71 0.54 5.21 6.29
C PRO A 71 1.00 6.57 5.77
N VAL A 72 0.07 7.29 5.15
CA VAL A 72 0.31 8.62 4.60
C VAL A 72 -0.77 9.60 5.04
N SER A 73 -0.36 10.80 5.41
CA SER A 73 -1.20 11.96 5.67
C SER A 73 -0.75 13.12 4.78
N LYS A 74 -1.49 14.23 4.78
CA LYS A 74 -1.13 15.44 4.04
C LYS A 74 0.27 15.92 4.42
N GLU A 75 0.63 15.77 5.69
CA GLU A 75 1.87 16.20 6.31
C GLU A 75 3.06 15.27 6.03
N THR A 76 2.81 14.05 5.55
CA THR A 76 3.86 13.03 5.35
C THR A 76 4.01 12.57 3.90
N THR A 77 3.30 13.18 2.96
CA THR A 77 3.43 12.91 1.51
C THR A 77 4.84 13.14 0.97
N ASN A 78 5.67 13.94 1.64
CA ASN A 78 7.07 14.17 1.27
C ASN A 78 8.01 12.99 1.62
N LYS A 79 7.56 12.01 2.41
CA LYS A 79 8.36 10.83 2.72
C LYS A 79 8.53 9.93 1.49
N PRO A 80 9.58 9.10 1.46
CA PRO A 80 9.77 8.09 0.41
C PRO A 80 8.55 7.19 0.23
N PHE A 81 8.18 6.96 -1.01
CA PHE A 81 7.20 5.96 -1.40
C PHE A 81 7.86 4.58 -1.45
N GLU A 82 7.26 3.66 -0.72
CA GLU A 82 7.62 2.26 -0.70
C GLU A 82 6.37 1.41 -0.57
N PHE A 83 6.49 0.11 -0.82
CA PHE A 83 5.47 -0.86 -0.45
C PHE A 83 6.10 -2.19 -0.07
N VAL A 84 5.34 -3.01 0.63
CA VAL A 84 5.65 -4.42 0.82
C VAL A 84 4.65 -5.29 0.11
N VAL A 85 5.12 -6.44 -0.35
CA VAL A 85 4.28 -7.55 -0.78
C VAL A 85 4.53 -8.75 0.10
N THR A 86 3.46 -9.32 0.63
CA THR A 86 3.50 -10.49 1.52
C THR A 86 2.76 -11.64 0.87
N LYS A 87 3.44 -12.77 0.68
CA LYS A 87 2.89 -13.96 0.03
C LYS A 87 1.58 -14.40 0.66
N SER A 88 0.63 -14.80 -0.18
CA SER A 88 -0.62 -15.43 0.24
C SER A 88 -0.96 -16.59 -0.67
N ASP A 89 -0.68 -17.82 -0.21
CA ASP A 89 -1.03 -19.04 -0.93
C ASP A 89 -2.55 -19.12 -1.18
N THR A 90 -3.36 -18.67 -0.22
CA THR A 90 -4.82 -18.62 -0.35
C THR A 90 -5.24 -17.80 -1.58
N LEU A 91 -4.66 -16.62 -1.80
CA LEU A 91 -4.99 -15.77 -2.95
C LEU A 91 -4.62 -16.39 -4.30
N SER A 92 -3.68 -17.35 -4.34
CA SER A 92 -3.34 -18.06 -5.57
C SER A 92 -4.48 -19.00 -6.01
N TYR A 93 -5.15 -19.65 -5.05
CA TYR A 93 -6.16 -20.68 -5.30
C TYR A 93 -7.61 -20.17 -5.32
N ILE A 94 -7.88 -18.94 -4.89
CA ILE A 94 -9.24 -18.38 -4.98
C ILE A 94 -9.71 -18.29 -6.43
N LYS A 95 -11.03 -18.42 -6.60
CA LYS A 95 -11.73 -18.15 -7.86
C LYS A 95 -12.36 -16.77 -7.80
N GLN A 96 -12.23 -16.02 -8.88
CA GLN A 96 -12.84 -14.69 -9.02
C GLN A 96 -14.34 -14.71 -8.72
N ASP A 97 -14.78 -13.85 -7.81
CA ASP A 97 -16.19 -13.58 -7.53
C ASP A 97 -16.41 -12.11 -7.08
N TYR A 98 -16.98 -11.31 -7.99
CA TYR A 98 -17.35 -9.91 -7.74
C TYR A 98 -18.84 -9.72 -7.45
N SER A 99 -19.60 -10.78 -7.17
CA SER A 99 -21.04 -10.73 -6.91
C SER A 99 -21.41 -9.71 -5.83
N SER A 100 -20.58 -9.62 -4.78
CA SER A 100 -20.70 -8.65 -3.68
C SER A 100 -20.57 -7.19 -4.13
N PHE A 101 -19.90 -6.92 -5.25
CA PHE A 101 -19.71 -5.59 -5.83
C PHE A 101 -20.66 -5.31 -7.01
N LYS A 102 -21.43 -6.29 -7.48
CA LYS A 102 -22.28 -6.19 -8.68
C LYS A 102 -23.16 -4.93 -8.69
N LYS A 103 -23.85 -4.63 -7.59
CA LYS A 103 -24.73 -3.45 -7.48
C LYS A 103 -23.97 -2.12 -7.61
N LYS A 104 -22.72 -2.06 -7.16
CA LYS A 104 -21.87 -0.87 -7.24
C LYS A 104 -21.34 -0.70 -8.67
N ILE A 105 -20.79 -1.78 -9.22
CA ILE A 105 -20.28 -1.88 -10.60
C ILE A 105 -21.36 -1.47 -11.61
N THR A 106 -22.57 -2.02 -11.53
CA THR A 106 -23.67 -1.70 -12.47
C THR A 106 -24.10 -0.23 -12.43
N LYS A 107 -23.86 0.48 -11.32
CA LYS A 107 -24.18 1.90 -11.18
C LYS A 107 -23.01 2.83 -11.54
N CYS A 108 -21.83 2.28 -11.78
CA CYS A 108 -20.67 3.09 -12.12
C CYS A 108 -20.79 3.57 -13.57
N LEU A 109 -20.49 4.85 -13.80
CA LEU A 109 -20.47 5.44 -15.13
C LEU A 109 -19.14 5.17 -15.86
N ASN A 110 -18.05 5.00 -15.11
CA ASN A 110 -16.74 4.70 -15.67
C ASN A 110 -16.69 3.22 -16.09
N LYS A 111 -16.20 2.98 -17.32
CA LYS A 111 -16.14 1.65 -17.96
C LYS A 111 -14.97 0.79 -17.49
N ASP A 112 -13.95 1.38 -16.86
CA ASP A 112 -12.68 0.74 -16.54
C ASP A 112 -12.46 0.50 -15.05
N VAL A 113 -12.95 1.41 -14.19
CA VAL A 113 -12.76 1.36 -12.74
C VAL A 113 -13.97 1.90 -12.00
N CYS A 114 -14.28 1.35 -10.83
CA CYS A 114 -15.33 1.81 -9.95
C CYS A 114 -14.80 2.03 -8.53
N SER A 115 -15.15 3.16 -7.91
CA SER A 115 -14.84 3.45 -6.51
C SER A 115 -16.11 3.65 -5.68
N PHE A 116 -16.09 3.18 -4.43
CA PHE A 116 -17.22 3.30 -3.49
C PHE A 116 -16.80 3.04 -2.05
N ALA A 117 -17.53 3.62 -1.10
CA ALA A 117 -17.39 3.27 0.32
C ALA A 117 -17.77 1.81 0.57
N ASN A 118 -17.02 1.13 1.44
CA ASN A 118 -17.35 -0.21 1.92
C ASN A 118 -18.65 -0.22 2.78
N LEU A 119 -19.08 -1.41 3.22
CA LEU A 119 -20.32 -1.55 3.99
C LEU A 119 -20.33 -0.73 5.29
N GLY A 120 -19.21 -0.71 6.01
CA GLY A 120 -19.05 0.07 7.25
C GLY A 120 -18.85 1.58 7.01
N LYS A 121 -18.62 1.99 5.76
CA LYS A 121 -18.26 3.35 5.36
C LYS A 121 -17.01 3.89 6.07
N ASP A 122 -16.14 3.00 6.54
CA ASP A 122 -14.86 3.29 7.19
C ASP A 122 -13.67 3.18 6.22
N ALA A 123 -13.93 2.76 4.97
CA ALA A 123 -12.94 2.65 3.91
C ALA A 123 -13.51 2.96 2.53
N THR A 124 -12.68 3.50 1.65
CA THR A 124 -12.96 3.60 0.21
C THR A 124 -12.37 2.38 -0.50
N LEU A 125 -13.16 1.73 -1.34
CA LEU A 125 -12.74 0.62 -2.18
C LEU A 125 -12.65 1.08 -3.64
N ILE A 126 -11.59 0.69 -4.34
CA ILE A 126 -11.39 0.93 -5.77
C ILE A 126 -11.22 -0.42 -6.44
N VAL A 127 -12.09 -0.74 -7.40
CA VAL A 127 -12.15 -2.05 -8.07
C VAL A 127 -12.10 -1.89 -9.59
N PRO A 128 -11.39 -2.76 -10.33
CA PRO A 128 -11.44 -2.73 -11.79
C PRO A 128 -12.82 -3.19 -12.27
N MET A 129 -13.30 -2.62 -13.37
CA MET A 129 -14.52 -3.11 -14.01
C MET A 129 -14.29 -4.51 -14.59
N PRO A 130 -15.17 -5.49 -14.33
CA PRO A 130 -14.99 -6.85 -14.82
C PRO A 130 -14.92 -6.88 -16.34
N CYS A 131 -13.93 -7.61 -16.87
CA CYS A 131 -13.78 -7.85 -18.30
C CYS A 131 -14.01 -9.33 -18.61
N HIS A 132 -14.67 -9.62 -19.73
CA HIS A 132 -14.96 -10.99 -20.13
C HIS A 132 -13.66 -11.76 -20.42
N ASN A 133 -13.56 -12.98 -19.89
CA ASN A 133 -12.40 -13.88 -20.01
C ASN A 133 -11.10 -13.38 -19.35
N LEU A 134 -11.13 -12.32 -18.54
CA LEU A 134 -9.99 -11.88 -17.74
C LEU A 134 -10.23 -12.15 -16.26
N ASP A 135 -9.14 -12.47 -15.54
CA ASP A 135 -9.14 -12.74 -14.11
C ASP A 135 -8.48 -11.60 -13.35
N TYR A 136 -9.27 -10.91 -12.55
CA TYR A 136 -8.93 -9.81 -11.66
C TYR A 136 -9.20 -10.19 -10.19
N LYS A 137 -9.10 -11.47 -9.82
CA LYS A 137 -9.30 -11.94 -8.45
C LYS A 137 -8.43 -11.24 -7.40
N ASN A 138 -7.24 -10.78 -7.77
CA ASN A 138 -6.27 -10.10 -6.91
C ASN A 138 -5.36 -9.16 -7.75
N LEU A 139 -4.41 -8.49 -7.10
CA LEU A 139 -3.53 -7.52 -7.76
C LEU A 139 -2.53 -8.16 -8.74
N SER A 140 -2.00 -9.34 -8.43
CA SER A 140 -1.06 -10.03 -9.32
C SER A 140 -1.73 -10.40 -10.64
N ASN A 141 -2.93 -11.00 -10.57
CA ASN A 141 -3.73 -11.36 -11.75
C ASN A 141 -4.17 -10.14 -12.56
N PHE A 142 -4.59 -9.04 -11.93
CA PHE A 142 -4.96 -7.82 -12.65
C PHE A 142 -3.77 -7.23 -13.42
N THR A 143 -2.63 -7.10 -12.77
CA THR A 143 -1.42 -6.47 -13.36
C THR A 143 -0.93 -7.24 -14.60
N MET A 144 -0.99 -8.57 -14.58
CA MET A 144 -0.61 -9.41 -15.72
C MET A 144 -1.58 -9.32 -16.89
N ASN A 145 -2.89 -9.28 -16.63
CA ASN A 145 -3.91 -9.58 -17.64
C ASN A 145 -4.71 -8.38 -18.14
N ALA A 146 -4.84 -7.31 -17.35
CA ALA A 146 -5.72 -6.20 -17.70
C ALA A 146 -5.20 -5.37 -18.89
N PRO A 147 -6.09 -4.84 -19.77
CA PRO A 147 -5.70 -3.91 -20.83
C PRO A 147 -4.95 -2.70 -20.28
N LYS A 148 -3.96 -2.18 -21.04
CA LYS A 148 -3.11 -1.05 -20.60
C LYS A 148 -3.94 0.17 -20.17
N GLU A 149 -4.93 0.58 -20.97
CA GLU A 149 -5.83 1.70 -20.66
C GLU A 149 -6.57 1.47 -19.33
N GLN A 150 -7.05 0.25 -19.06
CA GLN A 150 -7.72 -0.07 -17.81
C GLN A 150 -6.75 -0.02 -16.61
N GLN A 151 -5.51 -0.47 -16.76
CA GLN A 151 -4.49 -0.36 -15.71
C GLN A 151 -4.19 1.11 -15.38
N ILE A 152 -4.02 1.96 -16.40
CA ILE A 152 -3.80 3.41 -16.23
C ILE A 152 -4.99 4.04 -15.49
N ASN A 153 -6.21 3.83 -16.00
CA ASN A 153 -7.43 4.42 -15.43
C ASN A 153 -7.67 3.92 -14.00
N PHE A 154 -7.35 2.66 -13.70
CA PHE A 154 -7.44 2.10 -12.35
C PHE A 154 -6.52 2.84 -11.37
N TRP A 155 -5.25 3.02 -11.72
CA TRP A 155 -4.28 3.71 -10.85
C TRP A 155 -4.54 5.22 -10.74
N GLN A 156 -5.04 5.86 -11.80
CA GLN A 156 -5.52 7.24 -11.73
C GLN A 156 -6.65 7.38 -10.71
N GLU A 157 -7.61 6.46 -10.69
CA GLU A 157 -8.70 6.49 -9.72
C GLU A 157 -8.21 6.23 -8.29
N VAL A 158 -7.20 5.37 -8.10
CA VAL A 158 -6.51 5.22 -6.81
C VAL A 158 -5.91 6.55 -6.35
N ALA A 159 -5.19 7.26 -7.24
CA ALA A 159 -4.60 8.55 -6.94
C ALA A 159 -5.64 9.62 -6.61
N ASN A 160 -6.75 9.66 -7.37
CA ASN A 160 -7.87 10.57 -7.13
C ASN A 160 -8.45 10.37 -5.74
N LYS A 161 -8.80 9.12 -5.41
CA LYS A 161 -9.44 8.79 -4.13
C LYS A 161 -8.50 8.92 -2.95
N LEU A 162 -7.21 8.65 -3.13
CA LEU A 162 -6.22 8.91 -2.09
C LEU A 162 -6.07 10.41 -1.85
N THR A 163 -5.91 11.22 -2.90
CA THR A 163 -5.83 12.68 -2.79
C THR A 163 -7.04 13.27 -2.07
N GLU A 164 -8.26 12.88 -2.48
CA GLU A 164 -9.50 13.28 -1.80
C GLU A 164 -9.49 12.92 -0.30
N SER A 165 -9.00 11.73 0.05
CA SER A 165 -8.97 11.25 1.43
C SER A 165 -7.93 11.96 2.30
N LEU A 166 -6.84 12.46 1.70
CA LEU A 166 -5.75 13.17 2.38
C LEU A 166 -6.10 14.63 2.70
N GLU A 167 -7.17 15.18 2.15
CA GLU A 167 -7.68 16.49 2.60
C GLU A 167 -8.15 16.45 4.07
N ILE A 168 -8.42 15.26 4.59
CA ILE A 168 -8.59 15.01 6.02
C ILE A 168 -7.20 14.74 6.59
N SER A 169 -6.75 15.56 7.55
CA SER A 169 -5.42 15.49 8.21
C SER A 169 -5.21 14.23 9.10
N THR A 170 -5.98 13.16 8.87
CA THR A 170 -5.75 11.86 9.52
C THR A 170 -5.07 10.90 8.53
N PRO A 171 -4.11 10.08 9.00
CA PRO A 171 -3.42 9.15 8.12
C PRO A 171 -4.36 8.17 7.42
N LYS A 172 -3.94 7.73 6.25
CA LYS A 172 -4.63 6.78 5.39
C LYS A 172 -3.71 5.59 5.11
N TRP A 173 -4.34 4.43 5.02
CA TRP A 173 -3.67 3.16 4.72
C TRP A 173 -4.12 2.65 3.35
N LEU A 174 -3.18 2.56 2.42
CA LEU A 174 -3.40 2.11 1.05
C LEU A 174 -2.95 0.65 0.91
N SER A 175 -3.86 -0.27 0.58
CA SER A 175 -3.53 -1.70 0.56
C SER A 175 -4.44 -2.57 -0.31
N THR A 176 -4.07 -3.84 -0.47
CA THR A 176 -4.95 -4.94 -0.91
C THR A 176 -4.92 -6.07 0.12
N ASN A 177 -6.06 -6.75 0.30
CA ASN A 177 -6.13 -8.01 1.07
C ASN A 177 -6.83 -9.13 0.29
N GLY A 178 -8.05 -8.91 -0.21
CA GLY A 178 -8.69 -9.84 -1.16
C GLY A 178 -9.26 -11.14 -0.57
N LEU A 179 -9.13 -11.41 0.73
CA LEU A 179 -9.64 -12.67 1.33
C LEU A 179 -11.13 -12.65 1.66
N GLY A 180 -11.74 -11.47 1.85
CA GLY A 180 -13.17 -11.35 2.17
C GLY A 180 -14.08 -11.32 0.93
N VAL A 181 -13.60 -10.74 -0.16
CA VAL A 181 -14.25 -10.72 -1.48
C VAL A 181 -13.17 -11.04 -2.50
N HIS A 182 -13.35 -12.14 -3.24
CA HIS A 182 -12.36 -12.70 -4.16
C HIS A 182 -12.32 -11.93 -5.50
N TYR A 183 -12.10 -10.63 -5.40
CA TYR A 183 -11.99 -9.71 -6.52
C TYR A 183 -11.08 -8.56 -6.10
N LEU A 184 -10.22 -8.09 -6.98
CA LEU A 184 -9.30 -7.00 -6.68
C LEU A 184 -10.08 -5.79 -6.15
N HIS A 185 -9.67 -5.32 -4.98
CA HIS A 185 -10.08 -4.06 -4.43
C HIS A 185 -8.91 -3.44 -3.68
N ILE A 186 -8.44 -2.30 -4.20
CA ILE A 186 -7.55 -1.42 -3.44
C ILE A 186 -8.41 -0.77 -2.36
N ARG A 187 -7.86 -0.70 -1.15
CA ARG A 187 -8.51 -0.11 0.00
C ARG A 187 -7.76 1.13 0.43
N ILE A 188 -8.51 2.16 0.76
CA ILE A 188 -8.04 3.35 1.49
C ILE A 188 -8.81 3.34 2.81
N ASP A 189 -8.14 2.88 3.86
CA ASP A 189 -8.72 2.74 5.21
C ASP A 189 -8.24 3.88 6.13
N ASN A 190 -9.03 4.17 7.17
CA ASN A 190 -8.68 5.12 8.24
C ASN A 190 -7.83 4.50 9.36
N ASN A 191 -7.51 3.22 9.25
CA ASN A 191 -6.68 2.44 10.17
C ASN A 191 -6.07 1.25 9.39
N PRO A 192 -4.99 0.61 9.87
CA PRO A 192 -4.30 -0.50 9.19
C PRO A 192 -5.10 -1.82 9.22
N LYS A 193 -6.39 -1.76 8.87
CA LYS A 193 -7.26 -2.93 8.82
C LYS A 193 -6.73 -3.88 7.76
N TYR A 194 -6.42 -5.11 8.15
CA TYR A 194 -5.91 -6.16 7.26
C TYR A 194 -4.45 -6.02 6.82
N TYR A 195 -3.67 -5.14 7.47
CA TYR A 195 -2.23 -5.14 7.29
C TYR A 195 -1.62 -6.38 7.95
N SER A 196 -0.61 -6.93 7.28
CA SER A 196 0.24 -8.01 7.75
C SER A 196 1.62 -7.50 8.17
N TRP A 197 2.03 -6.34 7.65
CA TRP A 197 3.32 -5.74 7.95
C TRP A 197 3.26 -4.74 9.11
N ASN A 198 3.86 -5.13 10.23
CA ASN A 198 3.79 -4.37 11.48
C ASN A 198 4.40 -2.96 11.40
N GLU A 199 5.42 -2.72 10.56
CA GLU A 199 6.04 -1.39 10.48
C GLU A 199 5.08 -0.32 9.94
N TYR A 200 4.01 -0.74 9.26
CA TYR A 200 3.02 0.15 8.66
C TYR A 200 1.79 0.36 9.52
N TYR A 201 1.76 -0.13 10.76
CA TYR A 201 0.61 0.05 11.65
C TYR A 201 0.45 1.50 12.14
N GLU A 202 1.54 2.25 12.24
CA GLU A 202 1.55 3.60 12.79
C GLU A 202 2.28 4.58 11.88
N GLU A 203 1.73 5.79 11.77
CA GLU A 203 2.41 6.87 11.06
C GLU A 203 3.59 7.39 11.87
N LYS A 204 4.81 7.10 11.41
CA LYS A 204 6.03 7.61 12.02
C LYS A 204 6.28 9.05 11.59
N ILE A 205 5.78 10.05 12.31
CA ILE A 205 6.22 11.43 12.11
C ILE A 205 7.65 11.53 12.63
N LEU A 206 8.65 11.65 11.73
CA LEU A 206 10.01 11.95 12.16
C LEU A 206 9.94 13.28 12.94
N PRO A 207 10.47 13.36 14.17
CA PRO A 207 10.48 14.61 14.88
C PRO A 207 11.26 15.61 14.02
N LEU A 208 10.55 16.62 13.49
CA LEU A 208 11.20 17.82 13.01
C LEU A 208 12.07 18.28 14.17
N TYR A 209 13.39 18.27 13.96
CA TYR A 209 14.37 18.73 14.94
C TYR A 209 13.80 19.96 15.63
N LYS A 210 13.54 19.87 16.95
CA LYS A 210 13.24 21.05 17.75
C LYS A 210 14.48 21.93 17.60
N LYS A 211 14.37 22.94 16.75
CA LYS A 211 15.34 24.03 16.73
C LYS A 211 15.13 24.70 18.08
N ASP A 212 16.00 24.41 19.04
CA ASP A 212 15.98 25.02 20.36
C ASP A 212 16.07 26.54 20.16
N CYS A 213 14.92 27.20 20.15
CA CYS A 213 14.85 28.63 20.28
C CYS A 213 14.89 28.91 21.78
N SER A 214 16.09 28.95 22.34
CA SER A 214 16.32 29.50 23.66
C SER A 214 16.02 31.00 23.60
N ILE A 215 14.77 31.39 23.89
CA ILE A 215 14.47 32.76 24.26
C ILE A 215 15.00 32.95 25.68
N SER A 216 16.25 33.41 25.73
CA SER A 216 16.79 34.13 26.88
C SER A 216 15.99 35.42 27.08
N SER A 217 15.64 35.68 28.34
CA SER A 217 15.20 36.96 28.91
C SER A 217 13.90 37.57 28.38
N MET A 218 12.82 37.43 29.17
CA MET A 218 11.92 38.55 29.41
C MET A 218 11.76 38.78 30.91
N GLN A 219 12.17 39.98 31.31
CA GLN A 219 12.12 40.54 32.64
C GLN A 219 10.67 40.67 33.11
N SER A 220 10.43 40.31 34.37
CA SER A 220 9.17 40.52 35.07
C SER A 220 8.95 42.02 35.32
N PHE A 221 7.94 42.60 34.67
CA PHE A 221 7.34 43.86 35.10
C PHE A 221 6.26 43.56 36.14
N ASN A 222 6.48 44.05 37.36
CA ASN A 222 5.47 44.09 38.42
C ASN A 222 4.44 45.18 38.10
N TYR A 223 3.16 44.83 38.19
CA TYR A 223 2.09 45.80 38.40
C TYR A 223 1.22 45.30 39.55
N ASP A 224 1.25 46.08 40.65
CA ASP A 224 0.30 46.04 41.75
C ASP A 224 -1.14 46.08 41.23
N GLN A 225 -2.06 45.35 41.86
CA GLN A 225 -3.42 45.81 42.13
C GLN A 225 -4.01 45.21 43.41
N GLN A 226 -4.69 46.11 44.13
CA GLN A 226 -5.31 45.98 45.44
C GLN A 226 -6.57 45.09 45.40
N THR A 227 -6.80 44.38 46.51
CA THR A 227 -8.09 43.74 46.87
C THR A 227 -9.16 44.78 47.20
N PRO A 228 -10.47 44.45 47.06
CA PRO A 228 -11.21 44.08 48.28
C PRO A 228 -12.28 42.96 48.15
N THR A 229 -12.25 42.05 49.13
CA THR A 229 -13.35 41.67 50.07
C THR A 229 -14.57 40.82 49.63
N LYS A 230 -14.57 39.59 50.17
CA LYS A 230 -15.65 38.73 50.76
C LYS A 230 -16.94 38.38 49.98
N MET A 231 -17.25 37.08 49.89
CA MET A 231 -18.16 36.31 50.77
C MET A 231 -18.51 34.92 50.16
N GLY A 232 -18.67 33.90 51.03
CA GLY A 232 -19.72 32.89 50.83
C GLY A 232 -19.33 31.48 50.35
N SER A 233 -18.74 30.69 51.25
CA SER A 233 -18.95 29.24 51.48
C SER A 233 -19.98 28.47 50.62
N LYS A 234 -19.61 27.29 50.08
CA LYS A 234 -20.04 25.95 50.56
C LYS A 234 -19.55 24.77 49.68
N ALA A 235 -18.90 23.83 50.37
CA ALA A 235 -19.01 22.37 50.29
C ALA A 235 -18.86 21.61 48.95
N THR A 236 -17.77 20.82 48.91
CA THR A 236 -17.64 19.53 48.20
C THR A 236 -18.61 18.47 48.76
N PRO A 237 -18.85 17.34 48.06
CA PRO A 237 -18.01 16.17 48.32
C PRO A 237 -17.57 15.36 47.09
N LYS A 238 -16.46 14.65 47.30
CA LYS A 238 -15.82 13.63 46.45
C LYS A 238 -16.69 12.37 46.30
N VAL A 239 -16.61 11.71 45.15
CA VAL A 239 -16.87 10.26 45.00
C VAL A 239 -15.77 9.64 44.15
N GLN A 240 -15.05 8.69 44.75
CA GLN A 240 -14.16 7.72 44.11
C GLN A 240 -14.98 6.54 43.59
N GLN A 241 -14.67 6.03 42.40
CA GLN A 241 -14.95 4.63 42.06
C GLN A 241 -13.76 4.01 41.32
N ASN A 242 -13.12 3.07 42.03
CA ASN A 242 -12.29 1.99 41.52
C ASN A 242 -13.13 1.02 40.71
N ILE A 243 -12.68 0.62 39.52
CA ILE A 243 -12.97 -0.71 38.94
C ILE A 243 -11.72 -1.21 38.20
N GLU A 244 -11.17 -2.32 38.70
CA GLU A 244 -10.10 -3.13 38.08
C GLU A 244 -10.58 -3.96 36.87
N PRO A 245 -9.67 -4.37 35.97
CA PRO A 245 -10.01 -5.13 34.77
C PRO A 245 -10.16 -6.65 35.03
N LYS A 246 -11.19 -7.27 34.44
CA LYS A 246 -11.36 -8.74 34.42
C LYS A 246 -10.94 -9.33 33.06
N ILE A 247 -9.80 -9.99 33.08
CA ILE A 247 -9.36 -10.97 32.07
C ILE A 247 -10.02 -12.32 32.37
N LYS A 248 -10.51 -13.02 31.35
CA LYS A 248 -10.75 -14.48 31.39
C LYS A 248 -10.19 -15.11 30.11
N PRO A 249 -9.28 -16.10 30.20
CA PRO A 249 -8.88 -16.93 29.07
C PRO A 249 -9.75 -18.19 28.97
N LYS A 250 -10.08 -18.58 27.73
CA LYS A 250 -10.62 -19.89 27.30
C LYS A 250 -10.12 -20.06 25.86
N SER A 251 -9.63 -21.19 25.37
CA SER A 251 -9.38 -22.52 25.91
C SER A 251 -8.49 -23.23 24.88
N GLU A 252 -7.57 -24.05 25.37
CA GLU A 252 -6.67 -24.90 24.59
C GLU A 252 -7.44 -26.00 23.82
N THR A 253 -6.96 -26.38 22.64
CA THR A 253 -7.23 -27.71 22.08
C THR A 253 -5.95 -28.25 21.47
N LYS A 254 -5.41 -29.28 22.14
CA LYS A 254 -4.37 -30.19 21.65
C LYS A 254 -4.96 -31.06 20.53
N ILE A 255 -4.25 -31.20 19.41
CA ILE A 255 -4.27 -32.45 18.63
C ILE A 255 -2.81 -32.80 18.29
N GLU A 256 -2.50 -34.06 18.54
CA GLU A 256 -1.19 -34.70 18.51
C GLU A 256 -0.61 -34.90 17.11
N GLN A 257 0.72 -34.97 17.10
CA GLN A 257 1.59 -35.39 16.02
C GLN A 257 1.36 -36.86 15.64
N ASN A 258 1.52 -37.21 14.36
CA ASN A 258 2.16 -38.47 13.97
C ASN A 258 2.73 -38.46 12.54
N VAL A 259 4.06 -38.50 12.49
CA VAL A 259 4.94 -39.33 11.63
C VAL A 259 4.99 -39.12 10.10
N LYS A 260 6.20 -38.72 9.66
CA LYS A 260 6.79 -38.76 8.30
C LYS A 260 6.81 -40.18 7.69
N PRO A 261 6.96 -40.28 6.35
CA PRO A 261 8.28 -40.66 5.87
C PRO A 261 8.85 -39.77 4.74
N LYS A 262 10.16 -39.91 4.66
CA LYS A 262 11.19 -39.20 3.89
C LYS A 262 11.32 -39.80 2.49
N ILE A 263 11.19 -39.00 1.43
CA ILE A 263 11.70 -39.31 0.08
C ILE A 263 12.13 -38.00 -0.60
N GLU A 264 13.42 -37.89 -0.90
CA GLU A 264 14.01 -36.91 -1.83
C GLU A 264 13.84 -37.42 -3.28
N PRO A 265 13.81 -36.52 -4.27
CA PRO A 265 14.94 -36.58 -5.19
C PRO A 265 15.52 -35.22 -5.59
N ASN A 266 16.83 -35.31 -5.72
CA ASN A 266 17.80 -34.42 -6.36
C ASN A 266 17.44 -34.09 -7.83
N VAL A 267 17.37 -32.81 -8.20
CA VAL A 267 17.53 -32.35 -9.59
C VAL A 267 18.26 -31.00 -9.58
N GLU A 268 19.54 -31.04 -9.96
CA GLU A 268 20.31 -29.89 -10.44
C GLU A 268 19.79 -29.47 -11.83
N LEU A 269 19.47 -28.19 -12.02
CA LEU A 269 19.36 -27.59 -13.35
C LEU A 269 20.24 -26.35 -13.41
N ASN A 270 21.37 -26.56 -14.07
CA ASN A 270 22.37 -25.59 -14.46
C ASN A 270 21.88 -24.89 -15.74
N VAL A 271 21.71 -23.57 -15.74
CA VAL A 271 21.55 -22.79 -16.98
C VAL A 271 22.47 -21.59 -16.92
N GLU A 272 23.65 -21.76 -17.51
CA GLU A 272 24.58 -20.67 -17.80
C GLU A 272 24.02 -19.76 -18.90
N ALA A 273 24.07 -18.46 -18.63
CA ALA A 273 23.96 -17.41 -19.63
C ALA A 273 25.16 -17.48 -20.60
N LYS A 274 24.90 -17.48 -21.90
CA LYS A 274 25.86 -17.08 -22.92
C LYS A 274 25.32 -15.91 -23.71
N PHE A 275 25.86 -14.74 -23.40
CA PHE A 275 25.88 -13.58 -24.27
C PHE A 275 27.19 -13.60 -25.08
N VAL A 276 27.13 -12.94 -26.25
CA VAL A 276 28.22 -12.27 -27.00
C VAL A 276 28.54 -12.80 -28.41
N SER A 277 28.21 -11.91 -29.37
CA SER A 277 28.85 -11.51 -30.64
C SER A 277 28.91 -12.46 -31.85
N ASN A 278 28.33 -12.05 -32.99
CA ASN A 278 29.00 -11.26 -34.05
C ASN A 278 28.00 -11.12 -35.23
N ALA A 279 27.58 -9.92 -35.61
CA ALA A 279 28.21 -9.04 -36.59
C ALA A 279 28.22 -9.57 -38.05
N GLU A 280 27.33 -8.96 -38.83
CA GLU A 280 27.52 -8.43 -40.18
C GLU A 280 27.65 -9.32 -41.44
N SER A 281 26.80 -8.91 -42.40
CA SER A 281 26.99 -8.86 -43.86
C SER A 281 26.65 -10.11 -44.69
N LYS A 282 25.58 -9.98 -45.50
CA LYS A 282 25.74 -9.72 -46.94
C LYS A 282 24.41 -9.39 -47.62
N MET A 283 24.45 -8.26 -48.32
CA MET A 283 23.50 -7.83 -49.34
C MET A 283 23.37 -8.86 -50.47
N GLU A 284 22.12 -8.96 -50.94
CA GLU A 284 21.64 -8.95 -52.32
C GLU A 284 22.29 -9.80 -53.43
N SER A 285 21.36 -10.26 -54.28
CA SER A 285 21.44 -10.52 -55.72
C SER A 285 21.79 -11.94 -56.16
N LYS A 286 20.73 -12.62 -56.65
CA LYS A 286 20.68 -13.40 -57.90
C LYS A 286 19.19 -13.72 -58.14
N VAL A 287 18.53 -13.00 -59.05
CA VAL A 287 18.39 -13.39 -60.46
C VAL A 287 17.78 -14.80 -60.57
N ASN A 288 16.46 -14.86 -60.51
CA ASN A 288 15.58 -15.29 -61.61
C ASN A 288 14.12 -15.09 -61.21
#